data_AF-A0A6C0RA69-F1
#
_entry.id   AF-A0A6C0RA69-F1
#
_cell.length_a   1.000
_cell.length_b   1.000
_cell.length_c   1.000
_cell.angle_alpha   90.00
_cell.angle_beta   90.00
_cell.angle_gamma   90.00
#
_symmetry.space_group_name_H-M   'P 1'
#
loop_
_entity.id
_entity.type
_entity.pdbx_description
1 polymer ?
#
loop_
_entity_poly.entity_id
_entity_poly.type
_entity_poly.pdbx_seq_one_letter_code
_entity_poly.pdbx_strand_id
1 'polypeptide(L)'
;MEPYVSFADGAEAMKAVQWEQRLEFATEGIRFFDLRRWDNLPNKIGGQSMADILNGFATADLRTRPSFMKDASFSENDKYMPIPQSQLDQQPGVLVQRPGY
;
A
#
# COMPACT_ATOMS: atom_id res chain seq x y z
N MET A 1 -4.91 26.46 26.31
CA MET A 1 -4.65 25.28 25.47
C MET A 1 -3.89 24.31 26.34
N GLU A 2 -4.45 23.14 26.62
CA GLU A 2 -3.70 22.06 27.27
C GLU A 2 -2.67 21.52 26.27
N PRO A 3 -1.39 21.33 26.68
CA PRO A 3 -0.37 20.77 25.80
C PRO A 3 -0.67 19.29 25.50
N TYR A 4 -0.49 18.88 24.25
CA TYR A 4 -0.56 17.47 23.88
C TYR A 4 0.55 16.68 24.58
N VAL A 5 0.23 15.46 25.01
CA VAL A 5 1.22 14.52 25.51
C VAL A 5 2.19 14.13 24.40
N SER A 6 3.48 14.08 24.72
CA SER A 6 4.51 13.59 23.78
C SER A 6 4.28 12.11 23.47
N PHE A 7 4.62 11.69 22.25
CA PHE A 7 4.69 10.27 21.91
C PHE A 7 5.68 9.53 22.80
N ALA A 8 5.35 8.30 23.17
CA ALA A 8 6.18 7.42 23.97
C ALA A 8 7.45 6.99 23.23
N ASP A 9 7.35 6.74 21.91
CA ASP A 9 8.49 6.41 21.05
C ASP A 9 8.26 6.78 19.57
N GLY A 10 9.26 6.50 18.73
CA GLY A 10 9.20 6.78 17.30
C GLY A 10 8.22 5.87 16.53
N ALA A 11 7.87 4.69 17.04
CA ALA A 11 6.90 3.81 16.40
C ALA A 11 5.47 4.34 16.60
N GLU A 12 5.16 4.85 17.79
CA GLU A 12 3.90 5.55 18.06
C GLU A 12 3.79 6.81 17.20
N ALA A 13 4.84 7.63 17.13
CA ALA A 13 4.87 8.82 16.28
C ALA A 13 4.66 8.47 14.79
N MET A 14 5.34 7.44 14.28
CA MET A 14 5.17 6.98 12.89
C MET A 14 3.74 6.49 12.63
N LYS A 15 3.15 5.74 13.57
CA LYS A 15 1.75 5.29 13.45
C LYS A 15 0.78 6.47 13.38
N ALA A 16 0.99 7.51 14.20
CA ALA A 16 0.18 8.72 14.15
C ALA A 16 0.31 9.44 12.80
N VAL A 17 1.53 9.62 12.28
CA VAL A 17 1.76 10.24 10.97
C VAL A 17 1.10 9.44 9.84
N GLN A 18 1.23 8.11 9.83
CA GLN A 18 0.60 7.23 8.84
C GLN A 18 -0.94 7.31 8.89
N TRP A 19 -1.50 7.55 10.08
CA TRP A 19 -2.93 7.70 10.29
C TRP A 19 -3.44 9.06 9.78
N GLU A 20 -2.79 10.16 10.18
CA GLU A 20 -3.15 11.51 9.72
C GLU A 20 -3.04 11.62 8.20
N GLN A 21 -1.97 11.10 7.60
CA GLN A 21 -1.80 11.12 6.14
C GLN A 21 -2.90 10.33 5.40
N ARG A 22 -3.43 9.27 6.02
CA ARG A 22 -4.58 8.53 5.46
C ARG A 22 -5.85 9.38 5.48
N LEU A 23 -6.09 10.13 6.56
CA LEU A 23 -7.29 10.93 6.73
C LEU A 23 -7.25 12.19 5.87
N GLU A 24 -6.13 12.91 5.92
CA GLU A 24 -5.95 14.19 5.24
C GLU A 24 -6.05 14.05 3.72
N PHE A 25 -5.39 13.04 3.14
CA PHE A 25 -5.32 12.84 1.68
C PHE A 25 -6.16 11.67 1.20
N ALA A 26 -7.23 11.35 1.92
CA ALA A 26 -8.14 10.29 1.52
C ALA A 26 -8.67 10.57 0.11
N THR A 27 -8.67 9.55 -0.75
CA THR A 27 -9.14 9.63 -2.16
C THR A 27 -8.29 10.45 -3.13
N GLU A 28 -7.12 10.94 -2.73
CA GLU A 28 -6.20 11.72 -3.59
C GLU A 28 -5.14 10.87 -4.31
N GLY A 29 -5.34 9.56 -4.40
CA GLY A 29 -4.45 8.65 -5.14
C GLY A 29 -3.11 8.32 -4.47
N ILE A 30 -2.76 8.97 -3.35
CA ILE A 30 -1.46 8.72 -2.70
C ILE A 30 -1.42 7.42 -1.89
N ARG A 31 -2.60 6.92 -1.46
CA ARG A 31 -2.68 5.81 -0.49
C ARG A 31 -1.96 4.56 -0.98
N PHE A 32 -2.04 4.23 -2.28
CA PHE A 32 -1.35 3.07 -2.82
C PHE A 32 0.17 3.16 -2.63
N PHE A 33 0.75 4.33 -2.91
CA PHE A 33 2.19 4.56 -2.80
C PHE A 33 2.66 4.62 -1.35
N ASP A 34 1.84 5.17 -0.46
CA ASP A 34 2.06 5.15 0.98
C ASP A 34 2.08 3.72 1.53
N LEU A 35 1.10 2.90 1.15
CA LEU A 35 1.08 1.49 1.53
C LEU A 35 2.34 0.77 1.04
N ARG A 36 2.71 0.98 -0.24
CA ARG A 36 3.87 0.34 -0.85
C ARG A 36 5.19 0.72 -0.19
N ARG A 37 5.42 2.01 0.08
CA ARG A 37 6.69 2.46 0.66
C ARG A 37 6.85 2.03 2.11
N TRP A 38 5.76 2.00 2.88
CA TRP A 38 5.82 1.60 4.29
C TRP A 38 5.86 0.09 4.50
N ASP A 39 5.44 -0.72 3.52
CA ASP A 39 5.46 -2.18 3.66
C ASP A 39 6.88 -2.76 3.85
N ASN A 40 7.92 -2.00 3.49
CA ASN A 40 9.32 -2.37 3.69
C ASN A 40 9.91 -1.87 5.03
N LEU A 41 9.13 -1.16 5.86
CA LEU A 41 9.60 -0.68 7.16
C LEU A 41 9.48 -1.77 8.24
N PRO A 42 10.33 -1.76 9.30
CA PRO A 42 10.31 -2.77 10.36
C PRO A 42 8.94 -2.99 11.02
N ASN A 43 8.17 -1.90 11.20
CA ASN A 43 6.85 -1.93 11.83
C ASN A 43 5.69 -1.84 10.83
N LYS A 44 6.00 -1.85 9.52
CA LYS A 44 5.05 -1.68 8.41
C LYS A 44 4.03 -0.56 8.72
N ILE A 45 2.74 -0.82 8.53
CA ILE A 45 1.65 0.10 8.88
C ILE A 45 0.85 -0.57 9.99
N GLY A 46 1.09 -0.13 11.22
CA GLY A 46 0.48 -0.76 12.39
C GLY A 46 0.74 -2.28 12.46
N GLY A 47 1.89 -2.74 11.96
CA GLY A 47 2.26 -4.16 11.92
C GLY A 47 1.66 -4.97 10.76
N GLN A 48 0.88 -4.36 9.86
CA GLN A 48 0.23 -5.05 8.75
C GLN A 48 0.95 -4.80 7.42
N SER A 49 0.97 -5.81 6.55
CA SER A 49 1.47 -5.63 5.19
C SER A 49 0.50 -4.84 4.31
N MET A 50 0.98 -4.32 3.17
CA MET A 50 0.11 -3.70 2.17
C MET A 50 -0.96 -4.68 1.68
N ALA A 51 -0.58 -5.94 1.48
CA ALA A 51 -1.50 -7.00 1.06
C ALA A 51 -2.59 -7.25 2.11
N ASP A 52 -2.24 -7.33 3.39
CA ASP A 52 -3.23 -7.50 4.47
C ASP A 52 -4.24 -6.35 4.49
N ILE A 53 -3.76 -5.12 4.33
CA ILE A 53 -4.60 -3.91 4.36
C ILE A 53 -5.56 -3.88 3.16
N LEU A 54 -5.06 -4.14 1.95
CA LEU A 54 -5.87 -4.07 0.73
C LEU A 54 -6.88 -5.22 0.64
N ASN A 55 -6.48 -6.45 0.96
CA ASN A 55 -7.39 -7.60 0.98
C ASN A 55 -8.43 -7.49 2.11
N GLY A 56 -8.03 -6.94 3.27
CA GLY A 56 -8.94 -6.63 4.36
C GLY A 56 -9.96 -5.55 3.96
N PHE A 57 -9.53 -4.51 3.25
CA PHE A 57 -10.43 -3.50 2.70
C PHE A 57 -11.40 -4.10 1.68
N ALA A 58 -10.91 -4.86 0.71
CA ALA A 58 -11.76 -5.51 -0.30
C ALA A 58 -12.87 -6.35 0.36
N THR A 59 -12.50 -7.15 1.37
CA THR A 59 -13.45 -7.95 2.15
C THR A 59 -14.47 -7.09 2.90
N ALA A 60 -14.00 -6.06 3.61
CA ALA A 60 -14.88 -5.18 4.40
C ALA A 60 -15.83 -4.37 3.51
N ASP A 61 -15.40 -4.01 2.31
CA ASP A 61 -16.17 -3.21 1.37
C ASP A 61 -17.39 -3.94 0.81
N LEU A 62 -17.36 -5.27 0.73
CA LEU A 62 -18.49 -6.09 0.26
C LEU A 62 -19.77 -5.87 1.08
N ARG A 63 -19.65 -5.41 2.33
CA ARG A 63 -20.79 -5.01 3.16
C ARG A 63 -21.60 -3.86 2.55
N THR A 64 -20.95 -2.96 1.83
CA THR A 64 -21.56 -1.75 1.26
C THR A 64 -21.63 -1.82 -0.27
N ARG A 65 -20.64 -2.45 -0.91
CA ARG A 65 -20.48 -2.56 -2.37
C ARG A 65 -20.20 -4.01 -2.78
N PRO A 66 -21.19 -4.92 -2.68
CA PRO A 66 -21.00 -6.36 -2.84
C PRO A 66 -20.56 -6.79 -4.25
N SER A 67 -20.70 -5.94 -5.26
CA SER A 67 -20.25 -6.22 -6.63
C SER A 67 -18.91 -5.60 -6.99
N PHE A 68 -18.44 -4.58 -6.26
CA PHE A 68 -17.30 -3.77 -6.68
C PHE A 68 -15.95 -4.42 -6.34
N MET A 69 -15.85 -4.99 -5.13
CA MET A 69 -14.66 -5.67 -4.63
C MET A 69 -14.79 -7.20 -4.68
N LYS A 70 -15.84 -7.71 -5.36
CA LYS A 70 -16.05 -9.15 -5.50
C LYS A 70 -14.88 -9.76 -6.26
N ASP A 71 -14.31 -10.82 -5.70
CA ASP A 71 -13.17 -11.56 -6.27
C ASP A 71 -11.87 -10.72 -6.41
N ALA A 72 -11.84 -9.50 -5.87
CA ALA A 72 -10.63 -8.68 -5.85
C ALA A 72 -9.59 -9.30 -4.91
N SER A 73 -8.35 -9.39 -5.38
CA SER A 73 -7.22 -9.86 -4.59
C SER A 73 -5.99 -9.02 -4.90
N PHE A 74 -5.11 -8.90 -3.90
CA PHE A 74 -3.83 -8.21 -4.02
C PHE A 74 -2.70 -9.12 -3.52
N SER A 75 -1.63 -9.17 -4.30
CA SER A 75 -0.42 -9.95 -4.08
C SER A 75 0.84 -9.08 -4.17
N GLU A 76 1.99 -9.66 -3.81
CA GLU A 76 3.30 -9.00 -3.95
C GLU A 76 3.64 -8.61 -5.40
N ASN A 77 3.06 -9.30 -6.39
CA ASN A 77 3.26 -8.98 -7.79
C ASN A 77 2.54 -7.68 -8.19
N ASP A 78 1.46 -7.32 -7.50
CA ASP A 78 0.65 -6.14 -7.83
C ASP A 78 1.26 -4.81 -7.35
N LYS A 79 2.37 -4.86 -6.58
CA LYS A 79 3.07 -3.67 -6.07
C LYS A 79 3.72 -2.79 -7.14
N TYR A 80 4.06 -3.38 -8.28
CA TYR A 80 4.79 -2.71 -9.35
C TYR A 80 4.18 -3.12 -10.68
N MET A 81 3.89 -2.15 -11.54
CA MET A 81 3.45 -2.39 -12.92
C MET A 81 4.54 -3.15 -13.70
N PRO A 82 4.15 -4.02 -14.66
CA PRO A 82 5.11 -4.67 -15.52
C PRO A 82 5.85 -3.65 -16.37
N ILE A 83 7.11 -3.92 -16.68
CA ILE A 83 7.73 -3.33 -17.87
C ILE A 83 6.89 -3.75 -19.09
N PRO A 84 6.43 -2.82 -19.95
CA PRO A 84 5.65 -3.18 -21.14
C PRO A 84 6.42 -4.15 -22.04
N GLN A 85 5.76 -5.21 -22.52
CA GLN A 85 6.41 -6.25 -23.32
C GLN A 85 7.13 -5.71 -24.55
N SER A 86 6.52 -4.74 -25.24
CA SER A 86 7.14 -4.08 -26.40
C SER A 86 8.47 -3.39 -26.09
N GLN A 87 8.70 -2.95 -24.85
CA GLN A 87 9.97 -2.36 -24.43
C GLN A 87 11.02 -3.46 -24.21
N LEU A 88 10.63 -4.59 -23.62
CA LEU A 88 11.50 -5.78 -23.49
C LEU A 88 11.96 -6.29 -24.85
N ASP A 89 11.03 -6.37 -25.81
CA ASP A 89 11.31 -6.86 -27.17
C ASP A 89 12.27 -5.92 -27.94
N GLN A 90 12.22 -4.61 -27.66
CA GLN A 90 13.10 -3.61 -28.27
C GLN A 90 14.53 -3.61 -27.70
N GLN A 91 14.72 -4.08 -26.46
CA GLN A 91 16.00 -4.04 -25.76
C GLN A 91 16.35 -5.41 -25.16
N PRO A 92 16.49 -6.45 -26.00
CA PRO A 92 16.71 -7.82 -25.53
C PRO A 92 18.01 -7.92 -24.74
N GLY A 93 17.92 -8.45 -23.52
CA GLY A 93 19.06 -8.64 -22.62
C GLY A 93 19.51 -7.39 -21.84
N VAL A 94 18.95 -6.22 -22.13
CA VAL A 94 19.20 -4.98 -21.36
C VAL A 94 18.07 -4.74 -20.37
N LEU A 95 16.82 -4.76 -20.85
CA LEU A 95 15.66 -4.71 -19.97
C LEU A 95 15.29 -6.12 -19.53
N VAL A 96 15.20 -6.32 -18.21
CA VAL A 96 14.81 -7.59 -17.61
C VAL A 96 13.60 -7.34 -16.72
N GLN A 97 12.57 -8.16 -16.90
CA GLN A 97 11.38 -8.11 -16.09
C GLN A 97 11.68 -8.50 -14.64
N ARG A 98 10.92 -7.94 -13.69
CA ARG A 98 11.03 -8.37 -12.29
C ARG A 98 10.61 -9.84 -12.13
N PRO A 99 11.14 -10.58 -11.14
CA PRO A 99 10.67 -11.92 -10.83
C PRO A 99 9.16 -11.95 -10.57
N GLY A 100 8.48 -12.97 -11.10
CA GLY A 100 7.04 -13.20 -10.89
C GLY A 100 6.09 -12.51 -11.88
N TYR A 101 6.63 -11.95 -12.97
CA TYR A 101 5.89 -11.38 -14.09
C TYR A 101 6.02 -12.22 -15.36
#